data_AF-A0A087U338-F1
#
_entry.id   AF-A0A087U338-F1
#
_cell.length_a   1.000
_cell.length_b   1.000
_cell.length_c   1.000
_cell.angle_alpha   90.00
_cell.angle_beta   90.00
_cell.angle_gamma   90.00
#
_symmetry.space_group_name_H-M   'P 1'
#
loop_
_entity.id
_entity.type
_entity.pdbx_description
1 polymer ?
#
loop_
_entity_poly.entity_id
_entity_poly.type
_entity_poly.pdbx_seq_one_letter_code
_entity_poly.pdbx_strand_id
1 'polypeptide(L)'
;MITAEAVMNSVAIRLDDVTPEDFLLTYKKGFLRGLRNILNVRMKDVELISLQPTLQEKYRRQRSTQQDLDIVFAVHAGPNGFLPPDKVRIKVKEKTEILE
;
A
#
# COMPACT_ATOMS: atom_id res chain seq x y z
N MET A 1 15.99 -0.80 -6.48
CA MET A 1 15.84 -2.00 -7.34
C MET A 1 15.17 -3.03 -6.46
N ILE A 2 14.01 -3.54 -6.87
CA ILE A 2 13.19 -4.41 -6.02
C ILE A 2 13.92 -5.76 -5.87
N THR A 3 14.14 -6.18 -4.62
CA THR A 3 14.79 -7.47 -4.31
C THR A 3 13.75 -8.57 -4.08
N ALA A 4 14.16 -9.84 -4.21
CA ALA A 4 13.29 -10.97 -3.87
C ALA A 4 12.82 -10.92 -2.40
N GLU A 5 13.69 -10.45 -1.51
CA GLU A 5 13.35 -10.24 -0.09
C GLU A 5 12.27 -9.17 0.10
N ALA A 6 12.31 -8.08 -0.68
CA ALA A 6 11.26 -7.06 -0.67
C ALA A 6 9.91 -7.65 -1.06
N VAL A 7 9.88 -8.49 -2.11
CA VAL A 7 8.66 -9.16 -2.57
C VAL A 7 8.12 -10.12 -1.52
N MET A 8 8.99 -10.93 -0.89
CA MET A 8 8.60 -11.86 0.17
C MET A 8 8.02 -11.15 1.41
N ASN A 9 8.53 -9.96 1.73
CA ASN A 9 8.08 -9.17 2.88
C ASN A 9 7.06 -8.08 2.51
N SER A 10 6.42 -8.20 1.34
CA SER A 10 5.46 -7.21 0.87
C SER A 10 4.06 -7.39 1.49
N VAL A 11 3.33 -6.29 1.56
CA VAL A 11 1.93 -6.22 2.00
C VAL A 11 1.13 -5.54 0.91
N ALA A 12 -0.08 -6.04 0.69
CA ALA A 12 -1.06 -5.44 -0.21
C ALA A 12 -2.13 -4.68 0.62
N ILE A 13 -2.47 -3.47 0.18
CA ILE A 13 -3.59 -2.66 0.69
C ILE A 13 -4.46 -2.25 -0.50
N ARG A 14 -5.77 -2.24 -0.32
CA ARG A 14 -6.73 -1.72 -1.30
C ARG A 14 -7.14 -0.30 -0.94
N LEU A 15 -7.20 0.57 -1.93
CA LEU A 15 -7.86 1.87 -1.85
C LEU A 15 -9.12 1.82 -2.72
N ASP A 16 -10.26 2.12 -2.12
CA ASP A 16 -11.53 2.17 -2.83
C ASP A 16 -11.64 3.47 -3.63
N ASP A 17 -12.18 3.38 -4.84
CA ASP A 17 -12.44 4.55 -5.70
C ASP A 17 -11.20 5.43 -5.99
N VAL A 18 -10.03 4.81 -6.16
CA VAL A 18 -8.77 5.49 -6.48
C VAL A 18 -8.15 4.83 -7.69
N THR A 19 -7.89 5.59 -8.76
CA THR A 19 -7.13 5.09 -9.91
C THR A 19 -5.61 5.12 -9.63
N PRO A 20 -4.79 4.32 -10.34
CA PRO A 20 -3.33 4.42 -10.24
C PRO A 20 -2.80 5.84 -10.52
N GLU A 21 -3.38 6.53 -11.50
CA GLU A 21 -3.02 7.90 -11.88
C GLU A 21 -3.33 8.88 -10.76
N ASP A 22 -4.54 8.82 -10.19
CA ASP A 22 -4.94 9.65 -9.06
C ASP A 22 -4.06 9.39 -7.84
N PHE A 23 -3.71 8.13 -7.60
CA PHE A 23 -2.79 7.79 -6.53
C PHE A 23 -1.43 8.46 -6.71
N LEU A 24 -0.83 8.36 -7.90
CA LEU A 24 0.49 8.93 -8.16
C LEU A 24 0.51 10.46 -8.04
N LEU A 25 -0.54 11.13 -8.52
CA LEU A 25 -0.62 12.59 -8.56
C LEU A 25 -1.05 13.20 -7.22
N THR A 26 -2.00 12.57 -6.53
CA THR A 26 -2.71 13.18 -5.40
C THR A 26 -2.43 12.46 -4.08
N TYR A 27 -2.55 11.14 -4.04
CA TYR A 27 -2.59 10.40 -2.77
C TYR A 27 -1.23 9.89 -2.28
N LYS A 28 -0.25 9.70 -3.16
CA LYS A 28 1.04 9.06 -2.84
C LYS A 28 1.74 9.70 -1.65
N LYS A 29 1.80 11.04 -1.60
CA LYS A 29 2.47 11.76 -0.49
C LYS A 29 1.75 11.54 0.84
N GLY A 30 0.41 11.56 0.84
CA GLY A 30 -0.41 11.31 2.02
C GLY A 30 -0.28 9.87 2.50
N PHE A 31 -0.37 8.91 1.58
CA PHE A 31 -0.20 7.48 1.84
C PHE A 31 1.15 7.18 2.50
N LEU A 32 2.26 7.64 1.91
CA LEU A 32 3.60 7.44 2.46
C LEU A 32 3.78 8.12 3.83
N ARG A 33 3.13 9.28 4.06
CA ARG A 33 3.13 9.96 5.36
C ARG A 33 2.34 9.16 6.41
N GLY A 34 1.20 8.58 6.02
CA GLY A 34 0.40 7.70 6.87
C GLY A 34 1.21 6.47 7.31
N LEU A 35 1.82 5.76 6.36
CA LEU A 35 2.67 4.60 6.67
C LEU A 35 3.86 4.97 7.56
N ARG A 36 4.52 6.11 7.31
CA ARG A 36 5.57 6.63 8.20
C ARG A 36 5.08 6.74 9.64
N ASN A 37 3.91 7.34 9.85
CA ASN A 37 3.37 7.59 11.18
C ASN A 37 2.94 6.29 11.88
N ILE A 38 2.28 5.40 11.15
CA ILE A 38 1.78 4.12 11.69
C ILE A 38 2.93 3.18 12.05
N LEU A 39 3.90 3.04 11.15
CA LEU A 39 4.99 2.07 11.28
C LEU A 39 6.20 2.64 12.02
N ASN A 40 6.24 3.95 12.24
CA ASN A 40 7.38 4.70 12.78
C ASN A 40 8.67 4.53 11.95
N VAL A 41 8.54 4.72 10.62
CA VAL A 41 9.62 4.57 9.64
C VAL A 41 9.79 5.85 8.81
N ARG A 42 10.88 6.00 8.04
CA ARG A 42 11.01 7.14 7.12
C ARG A 42 10.21 6.88 5.85
N MET A 43 9.74 7.93 5.19
CA MET A 43 9.01 7.78 3.91
C MET A 43 9.85 7.07 2.83
N LYS A 44 11.18 7.27 2.85
CA LYS A 44 12.11 6.59 1.93
C LYS A 44 12.33 5.12 2.23
N ASP A 45 11.93 4.66 3.42
CA ASP A 45 12.03 3.26 3.83
C ASP A 45 10.81 2.46 3.33
N VAL A 46 9.81 3.11 2.75
CA VAL A 46 8.67 2.44 2.10
C VAL A 46 8.97 2.26 0.63
N GLU A 47 9.07 1.01 0.19
CA GLU A 47 9.29 0.64 -1.20
C GLU A 47 7.97 0.22 -1.83
N LEU A 48 7.44 1.06 -2.74
CA LEU A 48 6.28 0.72 -3.55
C LEU A 48 6.69 -0.26 -4.64
N ILE A 49 6.10 -1.45 -4.65
CA ILE A 49 6.41 -2.55 -5.57
C ILE A 49 5.46 -2.54 -6.76
N SER A 50 4.15 -2.36 -6.51
CA SER A 50 3.14 -2.38 -7.57
C SER A 50 1.93 -1.53 -7.23
N LEU A 51 1.31 -1.00 -8.29
CA LEU A 51 0.02 -0.30 -8.28
C LEU A 51 -0.83 -0.98 -9.34
N GLN A 52 -1.87 -1.71 -8.91
CA GLN A 52 -2.70 -2.52 -9.80
C GLN A 52 -4.16 -2.11 -9.64
N PRO A 53 -4.84 -1.66 -10.71
CA PRO A 53 -6.28 -1.55 -10.69
C PRO A 53 -6.87 -2.89 -10.27
N THR A 54 -7.76 -2.89 -9.29
CA THR A 54 -8.43 -4.10 -8.84
C THR A 54 -9.27 -4.64 -9.99
N LEU A 55 -8.92 -5.84 -10.46
CA LEU A 55 -9.71 -6.57 -11.44
C LEU A 55 -10.99 -7.04 -10.75
N GLN A 56 -12.04 -6.21 -10.72
CA GLN A 56 -13.37 -6.70 -10.39
C GLN A 56 -13.74 -7.75 -11.45
N GLU A 57 -14.04 -8.97 -11.01
CA GLU A 57 -14.53 -10.03 -11.90
C GLU A 57 -15.69 -9.46 -12.73
N LYS A 58 -15.64 -9.70 -14.05
CA LYS A 58 -16.41 -9.03 -15.12
C LYS A 58 -17.95 -9.20 -15.03
N TYR A 59 -18.51 -9.57 -13.88
CA TYR A 59 -19.93 -9.75 -13.66
C TYR A 59 -20.50 -8.51 -12.97
N ARG A 60 -20.98 -7.57 -13.79
CA ARG A 60 -21.72 -6.35 -13.42
C ARG A 60 -20.86 -5.25 -12.79
N ARG A 61 -20.48 -4.28 -13.62
CA ARG A 61 -20.95 -2.89 -13.45
C ARG A 61 -20.69 -2.09 -14.71
N GLN A 62 -21.70 -1.30 -15.06
CA GLN A 62 -21.69 -0.31 -16.13
C GLN A 62 -20.49 0.62 -15.96
N ARG A 63 -19.75 0.89 -17.03
CA ARG A 63 -18.99 2.12 -17.36
C ARG A 63 -18.68 3.11 -16.20
N SER A 64 -18.20 2.66 -15.04
CA SER A 64 -17.72 3.55 -13.98
C SER A 64 -16.21 3.70 -14.15
N THR A 65 -15.76 4.94 -14.23
CA THR A 65 -14.33 5.31 -14.16
C THR A 65 -13.75 5.11 -12.76
N GLN A 66 -14.62 4.85 -11.78
CA GLN A 66 -14.29 4.49 -10.41
C GLN A 66 -13.83 3.03 -10.38
N GLN A 67 -12.53 2.81 -10.19
CA GLN A 67 -11.89 1.52 -10.01
C GLN A 67 -11.11 1.56 -8.70
N ASP A 68 -11.11 0.46 -7.96
CA ASP A 68 -10.30 0.33 -6.75
C ASP A 68 -8.83 0.08 -7.16
N LEU A 69 -7.89 0.39 -6.26
CA LEU A 69 -6.46 0.22 -6.47
C LEU A 69 -5.85 -0.67 -5.40
N ASP A 70 -5.26 -1.77 -5.82
CA ASP A 70 -4.41 -2.61 -4.99
C ASP A 70 -2.96 -2.09 -5.05
N ILE A 71 -2.41 -1.74 -3.89
CA ILE A 71 -1.04 -1.25 -3.70
C ILE A 71 -0.23 -2.32 -2.99
N VAL A 72 0.85 -2.76 -3.62
CA VAL A 72 1.83 -3.68 -3.01
C VAL A 72 3.06 -2.90 -2.61
N PHE A 73 3.45 -3.01 -1.34
CA PHE A 73 4.62 -2.31 -0.81
C PHE A 73 5.36 -3.16 0.22
N ALA A 74 6.66 -2.90 0.38
CA ALA A 74 7.48 -3.44 1.44
C ALA A 74 8.07 -2.29 2.27
N VAL A 75 8.48 -2.58 3.50
CA VAL A 75 9.00 -1.56 4.41
C VAL A 75 10.35 -1.98 4.95
N HIS A 76 11.36 -1.17 4.70
CA HIS A 76 12.72 -1.35 5.21
C HIS A 76 12.76 -1.11 6.72
N ALA A 77 13.39 -2.04 7.45
CA ALA A 77 13.64 -1.98 8.89
C ALA A 77 15.06 -1.46 9.18
N GLY A 78 15.56 -0.53 8.37
CA GLY A 78 16.94 -0.04 8.43
C GLY A 78 17.92 -1.04 7.81
N PRO A 79 19.15 -1.20 8.35
CA PRO A 79 20.14 -2.12 7.81
C PRO A 79 19.76 -3.60 7.98
N ASN A 80 18.72 -3.89 8.75
CA ASN A 80 18.30 -5.24 9.13
C ASN A 80 17.29 -5.88 8.16
N GLY A 81 17.20 -5.41 6.91
CA GLY A 81 16.28 -5.94 5.90
C GLY A 81 14.87 -5.32 6.00
N PHE A 82 13.83 -6.15 5.88
CA PHE A 82 12.44 -5.69 5.81
C PHE A 82 11.63 -5.99 7.08
N LEU A 83 10.59 -5.19 7.34
CA LEU A 83 9.60 -5.49 8.35
C LEU A 83 8.78 -6.73 7.94
N PRO A 84 8.52 -7.67 8.86
CA PRO A 84 7.66 -8.81 8.57
C PRO A 84 6.24 -8.38 8.14
N PRO A 85 5.63 -9.01 7.12
CA PRO A 85 4.30 -8.68 6.63
C PRO A 85 3.23 -8.63 7.72
N ASP A 86 3.21 -9.61 8.63
CA ASP A 86 2.20 -9.70 9.69
C ASP A 86 2.28 -8.50 10.64
N LYS A 87 3.49 -8.08 11.00
CA LYS A 87 3.71 -6.90 11.85
C LYS A 87 3.23 -5.63 11.17
N VAL A 88 3.44 -5.51 9.85
CA VAL A 88 2.95 -4.36 9.07
C VAL A 88 1.42 -4.39 9.02
N ARG A 89 0.81 -5.54 8.69
CA ARG A 89 -0.64 -5.71 8.62
C ARG A 89 -1.34 -5.39 9.93
N ILE A 90 -0.84 -5.92 11.05
CA ILE A 90 -1.40 -5.67 12.39
C ILE A 90 -1.37 -4.18 12.70
N LYS A 91 -0.21 -3.52 12.57
CA LYS A 91 -0.09 -2.09 12.86
C LYS A 91 -0.96 -1.20 11.99
N VAL A 92 -1.04 -1.51 10.69
CA VAL A 92 -1.89 -0.76 9.77
C VAL A 92 -3.35 -0.95 10.15
N LYS A 93 -3.79 -2.18 10.37
CA LYS A 93 -5.17 -2.48 10.76
C LYS A 93 -5.56 -1.79 12.07
N GLU A 94 -4.75 -1.93 13.12
CA GLU A 94 -4.98 -1.27 14.42
C GLU A 94 -5.15 0.24 14.27
N LYS A 95 -4.36 0.90 13.42
CA LYS A 95 -4.44 2.36 13.24
C LYS A 95 -5.54 2.81 12.31
N THR A 96 -5.95 1.98 11.35
CA THR A 96 -7.09 2.28 10.47
C THR A 96 -8.41 2.13 11.23
N GLU A 97 -8.57 1.10 12.07
CA GLU A 97 -9.77 0.89 12.90
C GLU A 97 -9.99 2.00 13.95
N ILE A 98 -8.93 2.70 14.38
CA ILE A 98 -9.03 3.84 15.30
C ILE A 98 -9.53 5.11 14.60
N LEU A 99 -9.51 5.16 13.26
CA LEU A 99 -9.89 6.32 12.47
C LEU A 99 -11.34 6.25 11.93
N GLU A 100 -12.01 5.11 12.07
CA GLU A 100 -13.46 4.92 11.84
C GLU A 100 -14.27 5.24 13.11
#